data_AF-A0A2X2DL78-F1
#
_entry.id   AF-A0A2X2DL78-F1
#
_cell.length_a   1.000
_cell.length_b   1.000
_cell.length_c   1.000
_cell.angle_alpha   90.00
_cell.angle_beta   90.00
_cell.angle_gamma   90.00
#
_symmetry.space_group_name_H-M   'P 1'
#
loop_
_entity.id
_entity.type
_entity.pdbx_description
1 polymer ?
#
loop_
_entity_poly.entity_id
_entity_poly.type
_entity_poly.pdbx_seq_one_letter_code
_entity_poly.pdbx_strand_id
1 'polypeptide(L)'
;MILPLKLSLCCCCLFASYLIAEHIGFSGILAAVAAGMTISKSGVIRNAPLAMRLRADSVWSMLEFVFNGLVFIMLGLQLPVIWTSSVIQADLDPEVEVWMLFARRLCYLFCVTDFTFYMVMANEENQPSLYEKTSP
;
A
#
# COMPACT_ATOMS: atom_id res chain seq x y z
N MET A 1 12.85 9.05 -34.63
CA MET A 1 11.45 9.27 -35.08
C MET A 1 10.38 8.49 -34.29
N ILE A 2 10.71 7.56 -33.38
CA ILE A 2 9.74 6.77 -32.58
C ILE A 2 9.24 7.48 -31.30
N LEU A 3 9.97 8.48 -30.80
CA LEU A 3 9.68 9.14 -29.52
C LEU A 3 8.31 9.89 -29.45
N PRO A 4 7.86 10.64 -30.48
CA PRO A 4 6.58 11.37 -30.39
C PRO A 4 5.36 10.45 -30.39
N LEU A 5 5.42 9.32 -31.09
CA LEU A 5 4.32 8.35 -31.16
C LEU A 5 4.04 7.71 -29.78
N LYS A 6 5.11 7.47 -29.00
CA LYS A 6 5.04 6.86 -27.67
C LYS A 6 4.39 7.77 -26.63
N LEU A 7 4.65 9.07 -26.70
CA LEU A 7 4.02 10.05 -25.81
C LEU A 7 2.51 10.11 -26.04
N SER A 8 2.10 10.11 -27.31
CA SER A 8 0.69 10.14 -27.69
C SER A 8 -0.07 8.92 -27.18
N LEU A 9 0.55 7.72 -27.26
CA LEU A 9 -0.05 6.48 -26.76
C LEU A 9 -0.20 6.47 -25.23
N CYS A 10 0.79 7.01 -24.51
CA CYS A 10 0.77 7.11 -23.05
C CYS A 10 -0.31 8.07 -22.54
N CYS A 11 -0.47 9.23 -23.19
CA CYS A 11 -1.57 10.16 -22.89
C CYS A 11 -2.95 9.53 -23.14
N CYS A 12 -3.12 8.81 -24.26
CA CYS A 12 -4.37 8.11 -24.53
C CYS A 12 -4.69 7.04 -23.47
N CYS A 13 -3.71 6.27 -23.00
CA CYS A 13 -3.93 5.28 -21.93
C CYS A 13 -4.31 5.93 -20.59
N LEU A 14 -3.68 7.04 -20.22
CA LEU A 14 -4.01 7.79 -19.00
C LEU A 14 -5.46 8.31 -19.06
N PHE A 15 -5.87 8.86 -20.21
CA PHE A 15 -7.22 9.37 -20.42
C PHE A 15 -8.28 8.27 -20.51
N ALA A 16 -7.97 7.16 -21.18
CA ALA A 16 -8.85 6.00 -21.23
C ALA A 16 -9.10 5.40 -19.84
N SER A 17 -8.04 5.28 -19.02
CA SER A 17 -8.15 4.79 -17.65
C SER A 17 -9.04 5.70 -16.78
N TYR A 18 -8.88 7.01 -16.92
CA TYR A 18 -9.72 8.00 -16.25
C TYR A 18 -11.20 7.84 -16.60
N LEU A 19 -11.53 7.81 -17.91
CA LEU A 19 -12.92 7.70 -18.37
C LEU A 19 -13.60 6.40 -17.94
N ILE A 20 -12.88 5.27 -18.01
CA ILE A 20 -13.39 3.96 -17.60
C ILE A 20 -13.72 3.95 -16.11
N ALA A 21 -12.85 4.51 -15.27
CA ALA A 21 -13.08 4.55 -13.83
C ALA A 21 -14.25 5.45 -13.43
N GLU A 22 -14.42 6.59 -14.11
CA GLU A 22 -15.55 7.49 -13.87
C GLU A 22 -16.89 6.83 -14.21
N HIS A 23 -16.95 6.02 -15.29
CA HIS A 23 -18.15 5.27 -15.66
C HIS A 23 -18.55 4.19 -14.66
N ILE A 24 -17.59 3.68 -13.87
CA ILE A 24 -17.82 2.65 -12.85
C ILE A 24 -18.02 3.29 -11.46
N GLY A 25 -17.97 4.63 -11.35
CA GLY A 25 -18.15 5.35 -10.08
C GLY A 25 -16.94 5.28 -9.14
N PHE A 26 -15.77 4.87 -9.65
CA PHE A 26 -14.49 4.91 -8.92
C PHE A 26 -13.76 6.23 -9.17
N SER A 27 -12.70 6.51 -8.41
CA SER A 27 -11.88 7.71 -8.60
C SER A 27 -11.06 7.63 -9.90
N GLY A 28 -11.45 8.42 -10.90
CA GLY A 28 -10.75 8.55 -12.18
C GLY A 28 -9.29 9.01 -12.03
N ILE A 29 -9.01 9.87 -11.05
CA ILE A 29 -7.64 10.33 -10.75
C ILE A 29 -6.76 9.16 -10.30
N LEU A 30 -7.26 8.28 -9.42
CA LEU A 30 -6.50 7.11 -8.95
C LEU A 30 -6.25 6.10 -10.08
N ALA A 31 -7.23 5.90 -10.97
CA ALA A 31 -7.09 5.02 -12.12
C ALA A 31 -6.07 5.54 -13.14
N ALA A 32 -6.03 6.85 -13.39
CA ALA A 32 -5.00 7.48 -14.22
C ALA A 32 -3.60 7.31 -13.60
N VAL A 33 -3.45 7.50 -12.28
CA VAL A 33 -2.18 7.29 -11.57
C VAL A 33 -1.72 5.83 -11.68
N ALA A 34 -2.62 4.85 -11.48
CA ALA A 34 -2.30 3.43 -11.60
C ALA A 34 -1.85 3.05 -13.03
N ALA A 35 -2.49 3.61 -14.06
CA ALA A 35 -2.08 3.42 -15.45
C ALA A 35 -0.70 4.04 -15.72
N GLY A 36 -0.44 5.24 -15.23
CA GLY A 36 0.87 5.90 -15.32
C GLY A 36 1.98 5.11 -14.64
N MET A 37 1.68 4.52 -13.49
CA MET A 37 2.61 3.64 -12.75
C MET A 37 2.88 2.33 -13.48
N THR A 38 1.86 1.75 -14.10
CA THR A 38 2.02 0.55 -14.93
C THR A 38 2.91 0.85 -16.13
N ILE A 39 2.74 2.00 -16.77
CA ILE A 39 3.60 2.45 -17.88
C ILE A 39 5.03 2.74 -17.40
N SER A 40 5.19 3.35 -16.22
CA SER A 40 6.50 3.60 -15.61
C SER A 40 7.23 2.31 -15.22
N LYS A 41 6.49 1.28 -14.80
CA LYS A 41 7.03 -0.03 -14.39
C LYS A 41 7.29 -0.97 -15.57
N SER A 42 6.60 -0.78 -16.70
CA SER A 42 6.69 -1.61 -17.91
C SER A 42 8.03 -1.55 -18.66
N GLY A 43 9.06 -0.86 -18.17
CA GLY A 43 10.44 -1.12 -18.60
C GLY A 43 10.72 -0.88 -20.09
N VAL A 44 10.17 0.19 -20.68
CA VAL A 44 10.50 0.59 -22.06
C VAL A 44 11.96 1.03 -22.25
N ILE A 45 12.74 1.09 -21.16
CA ILE A 45 14.20 1.22 -21.16
C ILE A 45 14.79 -0.08 -20.60
N ARG A 46 14.89 -1.07 -21.48
CA ARG A 46 15.64 -2.32 -21.21
C ARG A 46 17.16 -2.13 -21.40
N ASN A 47 17.60 -0.91 -21.77
CA ASN A 47 19.02 -0.52 -21.90
C ASN A 47 19.27 0.85 -21.22
N ALA A 48 20.05 0.86 -20.12
CA ALA A 48 20.64 2.00 -19.36
C ALA A 48 19.88 2.52 -18.10
N PRO A 49 20.57 3.21 -17.17
CA PRO A 49 21.60 2.77 -16.22
C PRO A 49 21.10 2.86 -14.75
N LEU A 50 21.95 2.51 -13.77
CA LEU A 50 21.69 2.46 -12.31
C LEU A 50 20.91 3.68 -11.73
N ALA A 51 21.01 4.85 -12.36
CA ALA A 51 20.32 6.10 -11.99
C ALA A 51 18.78 6.08 -12.16
N MET A 52 18.23 5.17 -12.97
CA MET A 52 16.78 5.11 -13.22
C MET A 52 16.01 4.37 -12.11
N ARG A 53 16.66 3.41 -11.43
CA ARG A 53 16.06 2.70 -10.27
C ARG A 53 15.83 3.65 -9.10
N LEU A 54 16.78 4.54 -8.83
CA LEU A 54 16.68 5.57 -7.79
C LEU A 54 15.51 6.56 -8.04
N ARG A 55 15.20 6.85 -9.32
CA ARG A 55 14.05 7.70 -9.66
C ARG A 55 12.71 6.98 -9.50
N ALA A 56 12.65 5.69 -9.85
CA ALA A 56 11.44 4.90 -9.64
C ALA A 56 11.14 4.72 -8.14
N ASP A 57 12.15 4.45 -7.30
CA ASP A 57 11.99 4.36 -5.85
C ASP A 57 11.54 5.69 -5.23
N SER A 58 12.09 6.82 -5.70
CA SER A 58 11.68 8.15 -5.21
C SER A 58 10.22 8.47 -5.56
N VAL A 59 9.77 8.11 -6.77
CA VAL A 59 8.35 8.26 -7.17
C VAL A 59 7.45 7.37 -6.32
N TRP A 60 7.91 6.17 -6.00
CA TRP A 60 7.15 5.22 -5.20
C TRP A 60 7.02 5.66 -3.74
N SER A 61 8.12 6.14 -3.15
CA SER A 61 8.13 6.75 -1.83
C SER A 61 7.26 8.02 -1.75
N MET A 62 7.27 8.85 -2.80
CA MET A 62 6.42 10.04 -2.86
C MET A 62 4.93 9.68 -2.98
N LEU A 63 4.59 8.61 -3.70
CA LEU A 63 3.21 8.13 -3.73
C LEU A 63 2.79 7.52 -2.39
N GLU A 64 3.64 6.70 -1.77
CA GLU A 64 3.39 6.17 -0.42
C GLU A 64 3.12 7.32 0.56
N PHE A 65 3.89 8.41 0.48
CA PHE A 65 3.64 9.60 1.30
C PHE A 65 2.27 10.23 1.02
N VAL A 66 1.88 10.40 -0.24
CA VAL A 66 0.57 10.98 -0.60
C VAL A 66 -0.59 10.08 -0.17
N PHE A 67 -0.49 8.76 -0.39
CA PHE A 67 -1.51 7.81 0.02
C PHE A 67 -1.63 7.72 1.54
N ASN A 68 -0.51 7.65 2.26
CA ASN A 68 -0.51 7.69 3.71
C ASN A 68 -1.12 9.00 4.22
N GLY A 69 -0.81 10.14 3.59
CA GLY A 69 -1.44 11.42 3.87
C GLY A 69 -2.95 11.42 3.65
N LEU A 70 -3.42 10.86 2.53
CA LEU A 70 -4.85 10.74 2.21
C LEU A 70 -5.60 9.86 3.22
N VAL A 71 -5.01 8.73 3.61
CA VAL A 71 -5.55 7.86 4.67
C VAL A 71 -5.61 8.62 5.98
N PHE A 72 -4.57 9.37 6.34
CA PHE A 72 -4.54 10.16 7.56
C PHE A 72 -5.61 11.27 7.58
N ILE A 73 -5.84 11.94 6.45
CA ILE A 73 -6.91 12.93 6.31
C ILE A 73 -8.28 12.27 6.43
N MET A 74 -8.48 11.11 5.79
CA MET A 74 -9.75 10.38 5.86
C MET A 74 -10.04 9.92 7.30
N LEU A 75 -9.04 9.36 7.99
CA LEU A 75 -9.14 8.96 9.40
C LEU A 75 -9.33 10.18 10.31
N GLY A 76 -8.63 11.28 10.05
CA GLY A 76 -8.77 12.54 10.78
C GLY A 76 -10.18 13.12 10.66
N LEU A 77 -10.82 12.98 9.50
CA LEU A 77 -12.20 13.41 9.29
C LEU A 77 -13.22 12.45 9.92
N GLN A 78 -12.90 11.16 10.02
CA GLN A 78 -13.74 10.15 10.69
C GLN A 78 -13.60 10.19 12.22
N LEU A 79 -12.46 10.65 12.75
CA LEU A 79 -12.16 10.81 14.18
C LEU A 79 -13.22 11.58 14.98
N PRO A 80 -13.72 12.76 14.56
CA PRO A 80 -14.76 13.49 15.29
C PRO A 80 -16.11 12.74 15.29
N VAL A 81 -16.42 12.00 14.22
CA VAL A 81 -17.65 11.19 14.13
C VAL A 81 -17.61 10.06 15.16
N ILE A 82 -16.52 9.30 15.22
CA ILE A 82 -16.37 8.20 16.20
C ILE A 82 -16.31 8.73 17.64
N TRP A 83 -15.69 9.89 17.87
CA TRP A 83 -15.60 10.48 19.20
C TRP A 83 -16.97 10.86 19.75
N THR A 84 -17.77 11.56 18.93
CA THR A 84 -19.11 11.99 19.31
C THR A 84 -20.04 10.80 19.54
N SER A 85 -19.99 9.78 18.67
CA SER A 85 -20.81 8.58 18.86
C SER A 85 -20.38 7.74 20.07
N SER A 86 -19.09 7.74 20.44
CA SER A 86 -18.58 6.96 21.57
C SER A 86 -18.85 7.63 22.92
N VAL A 87 -18.79 8.97 22.99
CA VAL A 87 -19.14 9.72 24.20
C VAL A 87 -20.61 9.53 24.57
N ILE A 88 -21.51 9.52 23.58
CA ILE A 88 -22.96 9.34 23.82
C ILE A 88 -23.29 7.89 24.26
N GLN A 89 -22.52 6.90 23.80
CA GLN A 89 -22.67 5.49 24.23
C GLN A 89 -22.03 5.22 25.60
N ALA A 90 -20.98 5.96 25.98
CA ALA A 90 -20.31 5.79 27.28
C ALA A 90 -21.15 6.24 28.49
N ASP A 91 -22.15 7.11 28.28
CA ASP A 91 -23.06 7.56 29.35
C ASP A 91 -24.21 6.57 29.63
N LEU A 92 -24.51 5.66 28.68
CA LEU A 92 -25.62 4.71 28.76
C LEU A 92 -25.19 3.30 29.23
N ASP A 93 -23.91 2.92 29.09
CA ASP A 93 -23.39 1.60 29.46
C ASP A 93 -22.13 1.68 30.35
N PRO A 94 -22.27 1.71 31.69
CA PRO A 94 -21.14 1.67 32.63
C PRO A 94 -20.39 0.31 32.65
N GLU A 95 -20.92 -0.73 32.00
CA GLU A 95 -20.45 -2.12 32.14
C GLU A 95 -19.48 -2.62 31.06
N VAL A 96 -19.24 -1.87 29.97
CA VAL A 96 -18.19 -2.28 29.01
C VAL A 96 -16.84 -1.89 29.60
N GLU A 97 -16.28 -2.77 30.44
CA GLU A 97 -14.97 -2.56 31.03
C GLU A 97 -13.95 -2.23 29.93
N VAL A 98 -13.36 -1.04 30.03
CA VAL A 98 -12.26 -0.56 29.18
C VAL A 98 -11.15 -1.61 29.04
N TRP A 99 -11.00 -2.46 30.08
CA TRP A 99 -10.12 -3.62 30.11
C TRP A 99 -10.34 -4.61 28.97
N MET A 100 -11.58 -4.91 28.58
CA MET A 100 -11.86 -5.87 27.50
C MET A 100 -11.49 -5.29 26.12
N LEU A 101 -11.66 -3.99 25.92
CA LEU A 101 -11.24 -3.32 24.69
C LEU A 101 -9.71 -3.28 24.57
N PHE A 102 -9.02 -3.01 25.68
CA PHE A 102 -7.56 -3.05 25.75
C PHE A 102 -7.02 -4.47 25.52
N ALA A 103 -7.63 -5.48 26.17
CA ALA A 103 -7.28 -6.88 26.00
C ALA A 103 -7.42 -7.35 24.54
N ARG A 104 -8.51 -6.94 23.86
CA ARG A 104 -8.72 -7.28 22.44
C ARG A 104 -7.66 -6.66 21.53
N ARG A 105 -7.28 -5.39 21.77
CA ARG A 105 -6.22 -4.72 20.99
C ARG A 105 -4.85 -5.36 21.22
N LEU A 106 -4.52 -5.70 22.47
CA LEU A 106 -3.28 -6.39 22.82
C LEU A 106 -3.23 -7.81 22.23
N CYS A 107 -4.33 -8.55 22.29
CA CYS A 107 -4.44 -9.89 21.70
C CYS A 107 -4.19 -9.87 20.19
N TYR A 108 -4.78 -8.90 19.47
CA TYR A 108 -4.53 -8.73 18.04
C TYR A 108 -3.05 -8.42 17.73
N LEU A 109 -2.43 -7.51 18.48
CA LEU A 109 -1.01 -7.16 18.30
C LEU A 109 -0.09 -8.36 18.54
N PHE A 110 -0.34 -9.09 19.62
CA PHE A 110 0.41 -10.31 19.97
C PHE A 110 0.28 -11.38 18.87
N CYS A 111 -0.94 -11.62 18.40
CA CYS A 111 -1.18 -12.62 17.35
C CYS A 111 -0.47 -12.27 16.03
N VAL A 112 -0.44 -10.98 15.65
CA VAL A 112 0.25 -10.51 14.43
C VAL A 112 1.78 -10.63 14.58
N THR A 113 2.33 -10.34 15.75
CA THR A 113 3.77 -10.48 15.99
C THR A 113 4.22 -11.94 16.00
N ASP A 114 3.48 -12.82 16.68
CA ASP A 114 3.76 -14.27 16.70
C ASP A 114 3.64 -14.90 15.33
N PHE A 115 2.60 -14.52 14.55
CA PHE A 115 2.43 -15.03 13.19
C PHE A 115 3.57 -14.61 12.25
N THR A 116 4.00 -13.35 12.34
CA THR A 116 5.14 -12.85 11.54
C THR A 116 6.44 -13.55 11.94
N PHE A 117 6.65 -13.78 13.24
CA PHE A 117 7.80 -14.51 13.74
C PHE A 117 7.81 -15.98 13.30
N TYR A 118 6.65 -16.66 13.36
CA TYR A 118 6.50 -18.03 12.87
C TYR A 118 6.79 -18.14 11.37
N MET A 119 6.30 -17.19 10.57
CA MET A 119 6.61 -17.12 9.14
C MET A 119 8.11 -16.87 8.85
N VAL A 120 8.81 -16.12 9.72
CA VAL A 120 10.26 -15.90 9.59
C VAL A 120 11.05 -17.16 9.96
N MET A 121 10.69 -17.83 11.05
CA MET A 121 11.35 -19.06 11.50
C MET A 121 11.11 -20.22 10.54
N ALA A 122 9.90 -20.35 10.00
CA ALA A 122 9.57 -21.36 8.99
C ALA A 122 10.32 -21.13 7.65
N ASN A 123 10.79 -19.91 7.40
CA ASN A 123 11.62 -19.59 6.24
C ASN A 123 13.09 -19.99 6.46
N GLU A 124 13.60 -19.85 7.70
CA GLU A 124 14.96 -20.28 8.05
C GLU A 124 15.10 -21.81 8.05
N GLU A 125 14.09 -22.56 8.50
CA GLU A 125 14.11 -24.03 8.50
C GLU A 125 14.10 -24.64 7.08
N ASN A 126 13.52 -23.94 6.10
CA ASN A 126 13.40 -24.40 4.71
C ASN A 126 14.59 -23.99 3.81
N GLN A 127 15.70 -23.53 4.39
CA GLN A 127 16.97 -23.37 3.68
C GLN A 127 17.69 -24.74 3.64
N PRO A 128 17.65 -25.52 2.54
CA PRO A 128 18.51 -26.69 2.44
C PRO A 128 19.96 -26.24 2.56
N SER A 129 20.73 -26.92 3.40
CA SER A 129 22.12 -26.65 3.74
C SER A 129 23.02 -26.43 2.51
N LEU A 130 23.17 -25.17 2.08
CA LEU A 130 24.16 -24.77 1.07
C LEU A 130 25.63 -25.00 1.52
N TYR A 131 25.83 -25.55 2.73
CA TYR A 131 27.13 -25.93 3.29
C TYR A 131 27.57 -27.36 2.97
N GLU A 132 26.74 -28.20 2.35
CA GLU A 132 27.11 -29.59 2.01
C GLU A 132 27.59 -29.77 0.55
N LYS A 133 27.47 -28.73 -0.29
CA LYS A 133 27.89 -28.81 -1.71
C LYS A 133 29.19 -28.07 -2.03
N THR A 134 30.00 -27.76 -1.02
CA THR A 134 31.34 -27.19 -1.16
C THR A 134 32.31 -27.86 -0.17
N SER A 135 32.42 -29.18 -0.25
CA SER A 135 33.67 -29.86 0.13
C SER A 135 34.31 -30.37 -1.16
N PRO A 136 35.60 -30.10 -1.41
CA PRO A 136 36.31 -30.57 -2.59
C PRO A 136 36.41 -32.09 -2.66
#